data_AF-A0A3P3E7H7-F1
#
_entry.id   AF-A0A3P3E7H7-F1
#
_cell.length_a   1.000
_cell.length_b   1.000
_cell.length_c   1.000
_cell.angle_alpha   90.00
_cell.angle_beta   90.00
_cell.angle_gamma   90.00
#
_symmetry.space_group_name_H-M   'P 1'
#
loop_
_entity.id
_entity.type
_entity.pdbx_description
1 polymer ?
#
loop_
_entity_poly.entity_id
_entity_poly.type
_entity_poly.pdbx_seq_one_letter_code
_entity_poly.pdbx_strand_id
1 'polypeptide(L)'
;MRGIKAHHATSTGSASGFVPTGSTRVDIWIRKVGTRRQAFYRCPAVGIAAWQPMGLPLADKALKASKVSLPGIADGVVRAHVEETPAHPMRAQFATQAQSLNRQIDALNLSARGAA
;
A
#
# COMPACT_ATOMS: atom_id res chain seq x y z
N MET A 1 18.46 0.92 29.05
CA MET A 1 17.99 0.48 27.71
C MET A 1 16.58 -0.06 27.84
N ARG A 2 15.55 0.67 27.38
CA ARG A 2 14.15 0.26 27.49
C ARG A 2 13.74 -0.46 26.21
N GLY A 3 13.51 -1.78 26.30
CA GLY A 3 13.02 -2.60 25.21
C GLY A 3 11.55 -2.31 24.90
N ILE A 4 11.25 -2.01 23.65
CA ILE A 4 9.88 -1.80 23.17
C ILE A 4 9.30 -3.20 22.88
N LYS A 5 8.40 -3.68 23.74
CA LYS A 5 7.58 -4.86 23.45
C LYS A 5 6.55 -4.46 22.40
N ALA A 6 6.70 -4.97 21.18
CA ALA A 6 5.65 -4.88 20.18
C ALA A 6 4.48 -5.76 20.63
N HIS A 7 3.36 -5.12 20.98
CA HIS A 7 2.12 -5.81 21.28
C HIS A 7 1.55 -6.34 19.97
N HIS A 8 1.71 -7.63 19.73
CA HIS A 8 1.01 -8.33 18.66
C HIS A 8 -0.47 -8.38 19.04
N ALA A 9 -1.33 -7.78 18.21
CA ALA A 9 -2.77 -7.91 18.37
C ALA A 9 -3.16 -9.37 18.16
N THR A 10 -3.48 -10.06 19.26
CA THR A 10 -4.08 -11.39 19.23
C THR A 10 -5.49 -11.25 18.65
N SER A 11 -5.62 -11.51 17.35
CA SER A 11 -6.92 -11.77 16.74
C SER A 11 -7.39 -13.14 17.20
N THR A 12 -8.26 -13.15 18.21
CA THR A 12 -9.05 -14.31 18.62
C THR A 12 -10.10 -14.58 17.54
N GLY A 13 -9.76 -15.49 16.63
CA GLY A 13 -10.63 -15.96 15.56
C GLY A 13 -10.04 -17.21 14.92
N SER A 14 -9.67 -18.19 15.74
CA SER A 14 -9.16 -19.48 15.27
C SER A 14 -10.30 -20.29 14.64
N ALA A 15 -10.46 -20.17 13.32
CA ALA A 15 -11.08 -21.22 12.54
C ALA A 15 -10.11 -22.42 12.54
N SER A 16 -10.40 -23.37 13.43
CA SER A 16 -9.68 -24.64 13.57
C SER A 16 -9.74 -25.44 12.27
N GLY A 17 -8.57 -25.78 11.72
CA GLY A 17 -8.40 -27.03 10.95
C GLY A 17 -7.94 -26.92 9.50
N PHE A 18 -7.96 -25.74 8.86
CA PHE A 18 -7.48 -25.62 7.47
C PHE A 18 -6.17 -24.85 7.41
N VAL A 19 -5.06 -25.58 7.21
CA VAL A 19 -3.78 -25.00 6.79
C VAL A 19 -3.68 -25.25 5.29
N PRO A 20 -4.02 -24.28 4.43
CA PRO A 20 -3.85 -24.47 3.01
C PRO A 20 -2.37 -24.61 2.69
N THR A 21 -2.03 -25.73 2.07
CA THR A 21 -0.69 -26.05 1.59
C THR A 21 -0.63 -25.92 0.06
N GLY A 22 0.39 -25.23 -0.43
CA GLY A 22 0.91 -25.36 -1.80
C GLY A 22 0.33 -24.45 -2.89
N SER A 23 -0.87 -23.88 -2.71
CA SER A 23 -1.48 -22.99 -3.74
C SER A 23 -2.07 -21.70 -3.19
N THR A 24 -2.04 -21.51 -1.87
CA THR A 24 -2.69 -20.35 -1.26
C THR A 24 -1.88 -19.09 -1.52
N ARG A 25 -2.56 -18.14 -2.15
CA ARG A 25 -1.95 -16.90 -2.57
C ARG A 25 -1.92 -15.90 -1.43
N VAL A 26 -0.71 -15.45 -1.11
CA VAL A 26 -0.43 -14.39 -0.14
C VAL A 26 -0.08 -13.13 -0.91
N ASP A 27 -0.89 -12.08 -0.75
CA ASP A 27 -0.54 -10.77 -1.29
C ASP A 27 0.35 -10.05 -0.27
N ILE A 28 1.44 -9.44 -0.72
CA ILE A 28 2.36 -8.65 0.10
C ILE A 28 2.37 -7.21 -0.41
N TRP A 29 2.17 -6.24 0.49
CA TRP A 29 2.26 -4.81 0.20
C TRP A 29 3.39 -4.17 1.00
N ILE A 30 4.26 -3.42 0.32
CA ILE A 30 5.29 -2.62 0.97
C ILE A 30 5.06 -1.15 0.63
N ARG A 31 4.87 -0.32 1.66
CA ARG A 31 4.73 1.13 1.51
C ARG A 31 5.90 1.88 2.15
N LYS A 32 6.15 3.08 1.65
CA LYS A 32 7.13 4.02 2.22
C LYS A 32 6.39 5.15 2.93
N VAL A 33 6.73 5.37 4.21
CA VAL A 33 6.20 6.47 5.03
C VAL A 33 7.40 7.30 5.51
N GLY A 34 7.59 8.46 4.89
CA GLY A 34 8.80 9.27 5.07
C GLY A 34 10.05 8.49 4.65
N THR A 35 10.97 8.25 5.59
CA THR A 35 12.20 7.47 5.36
C THR A 35 12.04 5.97 5.67
N ARG A 36 10.94 5.55 6.28
CA ARG A 36 10.74 4.17 6.74
C ARG A 36 9.90 3.37 5.74
N ARG A 37 10.25 2.10 5.53
CA ARG A 37 9.40 1.13 4.82
C ARG A 37 8.53 0.38 5.84
N GLN A 38 7.35 -0.04 5.43
CA GLN A 38 6.45 -0.89 6.21
C GLN A 38 5.91 -1.98 5.30
N ALA A 39 5.90 -3.22 5.77
CA ALA A 39 5.40 -4.36 5.03
C ALA A 39 4.12 -4.92 5.66
N PHE A 40 3.21 -5.34 4.80
CA PHE A 40 1.94 -5.92 5.15
C PHE A 40 1.67 -7.14 4.29
N TYR A 41 0.85 -8.06 4.79
CA TYR A 41 0.37 -9.20 4.04
C TYR A 41 -1.14 -9.35 4.21
N ARG A 42 -1.77 -10.02 3.25
CA ARG A 42 -3.14 -10.52 3.37
C ARG A 42 -3.24 -11.87 2.69
N CYS A 43 -4.15 -12.70 3.19
CA CYS A 43 -4.38 -14.03 2.64
C CYS A 43 -5.86 -14.39 2.85
N PRO A 44 -6.74 -14.00 1.92
CA PRO A 44 -8.19 -14.23 2.05
C PRO A 44 -8.56 -15.71 2.22
N ALA A 45 -7.79 -16.62 1.62
CA ALA A 45 -8.04 -18.07 1.69
C ALA A 45 -7.92 -18.66 3.12
N VAL A 46 -7.24 -17.97 4.04
CA VAL A 46 -7.15 -18.37 5.47
C VAL A 46 -7.90 -17.40 6.39
N GLY A 47 -8.83 -16.60 5.84
CA GLY A 47 -9.59 -15.63 6.62
C GLY A 47 -8.84 -14.34 6.96
N ILE A 48 -7.59 -14.16 6.50
CA ILE A 48 -6.84 -12.90 6.67
C ILE A 48 -7.22 -11.96 5.54
N ALA A 49 -8.42 -11.38 5.62
CA ALA A 49 -8.93 -10.45 4.61
C ALA A 49 -8.33 -9.03 4.72
N ALA A 50 -8.06 -8.58 5.96
CA ALA A 50 -7.44 -7.28 6.21
C ALA A 50 -5.91 -7.35 6.14
N TRP A 51 -5.27 -6.23 5.78
CA TRP A 51 -3.82 -6.11 5.77
C TRP A 51 -3.23 -6.22 7.18
N GLN A 52 -2.37 -7.22 7.39
CA GLN A 52 -1.68 -7.47 8.66
C GLN A 52 -0.20 -7.06 8.55
N PRO A 53 0.40 -6.50 9.60
CA PRO A 53 1.81 -6.12 9.58
C PRO A 53 2.73 -7.36 9.48
N MET A 54 3.83 -7.21 8.75
CA MET A 54 4.92 -8.20 8.74
C MET A 54 6.29 -7.51 8.76
N GLY A 55 7.31 -8.27 9.14
CA GLY A 55 8.69 -7.78 9.11
C GLY A 55 9.17 -7.53 7.67
N LEU A 56 9.82 -6.39 7.44
CA LEU A 56 10.41 -6.06 6.14
C LEU A 56 11.39 -7.12 5.62
N PRO A 57 12.33 -7.66 6.43
CA PRO A 57 13.26 -8.68 5.91
C PRO A 57 12.52 -9.93 5.43
N LEU A 58 11.44 -10.31 6.12
CA LEU A 58 10.61 -11.44 5.72
C LEU A 58 9.85 -11.13 4.43
N ALA A 59 9.30 -9.92 4.28
CA ALA A 59 8.61 -9.49 3.07
C ALA A 59 9.54 -9.44 1.86
N ASP A 60 10.72 -8.85 1.98
CA ASP A 60 11.71 -8.76 0.91
C ASP A 60 12.20 -10.18 0.51
N LYS A 61 12.43 -11.07 1.49
CA LYS A 61 12.78 -12.47 1.22
C LYS A 61 11.64 -13.21 0.51
N ALA A 62 10.41 -13.03 0.97
CA ALA A 62 9.21 -13.66 0.41
C ALA A 62 8.95 -13.22 -1.04
N LEU A 63 9.10 -11.93 -1.33
CA LEU A 63 8.98 -11.39 -2.69
C LEU A 63 10.07 -11.96 -3.60
N LYS A 64 11.32 -12.04 -3.12
CA LYS A 64 12.43 -12.61 -3.89
C LYS A 64 12.28 -14.11 -4.14
N ALA A 65 11.79 -14.87 -3.16
CA ALA A 65 11.59 -16.31 -3.26
C ALA A 65 10.24 -16.72 -3.88
N SER A 66 9.35 -15.75 -4.10
CA SER A 66 7.95 -15.96 -4.53
C SER A 66 7.14 -16.92 -3.64
N LYS A 67 7.61 -17.16 -2.41
CA LYS A 67 6.99 -18.07 -1.43
C LYS A 67 7.16 -17.54 -0.01
N VAL A 68 6.20 -17.83 0.86
CA VAL A 68 6.25 -17.44 2.27
C VAL A 68 5.54 -18.45 3.16
N SER A 69 6.09 -18.67 4.35
CA SER A 69 5.44 -19.40 5.44
C SER A 69 5.14 -18.43 6.57
N LEU A 70 3.88 -18.42 7.02
CA LEU A 70 3.34 -17.54 8.05
C LEU A 70 2.51 -18.38 9.03
N PRO A 71 2.18 -17.87 10.23
CA PRO A 71 1.27 -18.58 11.12
C PRO A 71 -0.05 -18.93 10.41
N GLY A 72 -0.35 -20.23 10.31
CA GLY A 72 -1.53 -20.73 9.60
C GLY A 72 -1.42 -20.81 8.06
N ILE A 73 -0.26 -20.50 7.47
CA ILE A 73 -0.01 -20.58 6.01
C ILE A 73 1.32 -21.29 5.76
N ALA A 74 1.27 -22.42 5.07
CA ALA A 74 2.46 -23.16 4.65
C ALA A 74 2.67 -23.05 3.13
N ASP A 75 3.88 -22.66 2.72
CA ASP A 75 4.29 -22.55 1.31
C ASP A 75 3.34 -21.67 0.46
N GLY A 76 2.89 -20.56 1.02
CA GLY A 76 2.01 -19.62 0.32
C GLY A 76 2.72 -18.97 -0.87
N VAL A 77 2.05 -18.92 -2.02
CA VAL A 77 2.58 -18.30 -3.23
C VAL A 77 2.44 -16.78 -3.10
N VAL A 78 3.56 -16.07 -3.22
CA VAL A 78 3.61 -14.62 -2.98
C VAL A 78 3.27 -13.86 -4.26
N ARG A 79 2.36 -12.89 -4.15
CA ARG A 79 2.17 -11.85 -5.17
C ARG A 79 2.48 -10.49 -4.58
N ALA A 80 3.32 -9.73 -5.26
CA ALA A 80 3.52 -8.33 -4.95
C ALA A 80 2.23 -7.56 -5.22
N HIS A 81 1.70 -6.87 -4.22
CA HIS A 81 0.69 -5.85 -4.41
C HIS A 81 1.41 -4.54 -4.71
N VAL A 82 1.38 -4.15 -5.98
CA VAL A 82 1.80 -2.83 -6.42
C VAL A 82 0.57 -1.95 -6.35
N GLU A 83 0.61 -0.92 -5.50
CA GLU A 83 -0.37 0.15 -5.57
C GLU A 83 -0.05 0.95 -6.83
N GLU A 84 -0.66 0.54 -7.95
CA GLU A 84 -0.71 1.38 -9.14
C GLU A 84 -1.38 2.67 -8.69
N THR A 85 -0.63 3.78 -8.72
CA THR A 85 -1.21 5.08 -8.45
C THR A 85 -2.38 5.21 -9.40
N PRO A 86 -3.63 5.32 -8.93
CA PRO A 86 -4.75 5.43 -9.85
C PRO A 86 -4.45 6.64 -10.73
N ALA A 87 -4.32 6.40 -12.03
CA ALA A 87 -4.08 7.46 -12.99
C ALA A 87 -5.28 8.39 -12.90
N HIS A 88 -5.14 9.50 -12.17
CA HIS A 88 -6.23 10.44 -12.01
C HIS A 88 -6.60 10.91 -13.43
N PRO A 89 -7.84 10.69 -13.90
CA PRO A 89 -8.20 10.85 -15.31
C PRO A 89 -7.92 12.28 -15.80
N MET A 90 -7.94 13.25 -14.88
CA MET A 90 -7.67 14.65 -15.17
C MET A 90 -6.21 15.10 -14.96
N ARG A 91 -5.26 14.22 -14.61
CA ARG A 91 -3.89 14.64 -14.28
C ARG A 91 -3.21 15.41 -15.42
N ALA A 92 -3.46 14.99 -16.67
CA ALA A 92 -2.98 15.70 -17.85
C ALA A 92 -3.75 17.01 -18.11
N GLN A 93 -5.05 17.02 -17.85
CA GLN A 93 -5.92 18.18 -18.07
C GLN A 93 -5.74 19.29 -17.03
N PHE A 94 -5.37 18.91 -15.81
CA PHE A 94 -5.21 19.83 -14.69
C PHE A 94 -4.12 20.88 -14.95
N ALA A 95 -2.98 20.48 -15.52
CA ALA A 95 -1.90 21.39 -15.85
C ALA A 95 -2.36 22.46 -16.87
N THR A 96 -3.05 22.02 -17.93
CA THR A 96 -3.59 22.91 -18.98
C THR A 96 -4.67 23.84 -18.43
N GLN A 97 -5.58 23.31 -17.61
CA GLN A 97 -6.65 24.11 -16.98
C GLN A 97 -6.09 25.15 -16.01
N ALA A 98 -5.11 24.77 -15.17
CA ALA A 98 -4.44 25.68 -14.25
C ALA A 98 -3.71 26.81 -14.98
N GLN A 99 -2.99 26.49 -16.07
CA GLN A 99 -2.33 27.50 -16.89
C GLN A 99 -3.32 28.47 -17.54
N SER A 100 -4.45 27.97 -18.05
CA SER A 100 -5.50 28.81 -18.63
C SER A 100 -6.11 29.76 -17.59
N LEU A 101 -6.46 29.23 -16.41
CA LEU A 101 -7.01 30.03 -15.31
C LEU A 101 -6.04 31.11 -14.84
N ASN A 102 -4.75 30.77 -14.67
CA ASN A 102 -3.75 31.75 -14.26
C ASN A 102 -3.62 32.90 -15.28
N ARG A 103 -3.61 32.59 -16.58
CA ARG A 103 -3.59 33.63 -17.62
C ARG A 103 -4.82 34.53 -17.61
N GLN A 104 -6.00 33.97 -17.32
CA GLN A 104 -7.23 34.75 -17.18
C GLN A 104 -7.15 35.69 -15.97
N ILE A 105 -6.64 35.21 -14.83
CA ILE A 105 -6.42 36.03 -13.63
C ILE A 105 -5.41 37.15 -13.92
N ASP A 106 -4.31 36.84 -14.61
CA ASP A 106 -3.30 37.83 -14.99
C ASP A 106 -3.88 38.91 -15.91
N ALA A 107 -4.69 38.51 -16.90
CA ALA A 107 -5.37 39.44 -17.79
C ALA A 107 -6.37 40.33 -17.04
N LEU A 108 -7.14 39.77 -16.11
CA LEU A 108 -8.04 40.55 -15.25
C LEU A 108 -7.27 41.56 -14.40
N ASN A 109 -6.16 41.15 -13.78
CA ASN A 109 -5.32 42.03 -12.96
C ASN A 109 -4.67 43.15 -13.79
N LEU A 110 -4.25 42.88 -15.02
CA LEU A 110 -3.72 43.88 -15.95
C LEU A 110 -4.80 44.89 -16.35
N SER A 111 -6.00 44.42 -16.69
CA SER A 111 -7.12 45.31 -17.06
C SER A 111 -7.57 46.18 -15.89
N ALA A 112 -7.62 45.63 -14.67
CA ALA A 112 -7.93 46.37 -13.45
C ALA A 112 -6.88 47.44 -13.10
N ARG A 113 -5.61 47.26 -13.49
CA ARG A 113 -4.54 48.24 -13.29
C ARG A 113 -4.48 49.33 -14.37
N GLY A 114 -5.01 49.07 -15.56
CA GLY A 114 -5.06 50.05 -16.67
C GLY A 114 -6.32 50.94 -16.66
N ALA A 115 -7.27 50.67 -15.78
CA ALA A 115 -8.51 51.43 -15.61
C ALA A 115 -8.46 52.48 -14.49
N ALA A 116 -7.26 52.81 -14.00
CA ALA A 116 -7.00 53.83 -12.97
C ALA A 116 -6.31 55.06 -13.58
#